data_AF-A0A453JVL2-F1
#
_entry.id   AF-A0A453JVL2-F1
#
_cell.length_a   1.000
_cell.length_b   1.000
_cell.length_c   1.000
_cell.angle_alpha   90.00
_cell.angle_beta   90.00
_cell.angle_gamma   90.00
#
_symmetry.space_group_name_H-M   'P 1'
#
loop_
_entity.id
_entity.type
_entity.pdbx_description
1 polymer ?
#
loop_
_entity_poly.entity_id
_entity_poly.type
_entity_poly.pdbx_seq_one_letter_code
_entity_poly.pdbx_strand_id
1 'polypeptide(L)'
;RIVELENLLNSKVYTVDNESALSEYIPFATTRIVQYDDYIIPSNSHNHIKSCLDRLQEKHLEVLKANLHGLSRKNAKKGISKLHKAFLYCTANLGVWLAAKAAEIHSTTNEQFLSFWGEELDKNVEGFVRSYSEEVYRELSCFSKRGHIGEDFAADLQDGLLTPKVHCLVQFLLEYRHMQDLRCIVFVERVVTSIVLESLLSTINQMPGWIVKHIAGNRPMFHNQSRNKQTEIVDAFKGGKVHIIVTTQVLEEGLNVPGCHLVIRFDPPTTGRSFIQSRGRARMPNSDYVLLVRRHVF
;
A
#
# COMPACT_ATOMS: atom_id res chain seq x y z
N ARG A 1 -16.48 1.48 37.07
CA ARG A 1 -16.13 1.68 35.64
C ARG A 1 -17.34 1.73 34.70
N ILE A 2 -18.20 0.70 34.56
CA ILE A 2 -19.42 0.80 33.71
C ILE A 2 -20.57 1.53 34.44
N VAL A 3 -20.82 1.16 35.70
CA VAL A 3 -21.87 1.79 36.54
C VAL A 3 -21.66 3.29 36.76
N GLU A 4 -20.40 3.74 36.83
CA GLU A 4 -20.07 5.17 36.92
C GLU A 4 -20.42 5.94 35.63
N LEU A 5 -20.24 5.32 34.46
CA LEU A 5 -20.62 5.88 33.17
C LEU A 5 -22.14 5.92 33.01
N GLU A 6 -22.84 4.88 33.44
CA GLU A 6 -24.31 4.80 33.44
C GLU A 6 -24.93 5.92 34.29
N ASN A 7 -24.42 6.11 35.50
CA ASN A 7 -24.89 7.16 36.42
C ASN A 7 -24.54 8.57 35.92
N LEU A 8 -23.34 8.76 35.38
CA LEU A 8 -22.93 10.06 34.83
C LEU A 8 -23.77 10.46 33.61
N LEU A 9 -24.11 9.49 32.75
CA LEU A 9 -24.84 9.72 31.50
C LEU A 9 -26.35 9.52 31.62
N ASN A 10 -26.85 9.14 32.80
CA ASN A 10 -28.23 8.71 33.05
C ASN A 10 -28.73 7.71 31.98
N SER A 11 -27.93 6.68 31.71
CA SER A 11 -28.18 5.67 30.68
C SER A 11 -27.97 4.26 31.23
N LYS A 12 -28.58 3.25 30.61
CA LYS A 12 -28.34 1.83 30.90
C LYS A 12 -27.51 1.20 29.78
N VAL A 13 -26.43 0.52 30.14
CA VAL A 13 -25.58 -0.24 29.23
C VAL A 13 -26.14 -1.65 29.15
N TYR A 14 -26.68 -2.00 27.97
CA TYR A 14 -27.08 -3.37 27.68
C TYR A 14 -25.93 -4.11 26.99
N THR A 15 -25.51 -5.23 27.57
CA THR A 15 -24.56 -6.17 26.96
C THR A 15 -25.33 -7.34 26.37
N VAL A 16 -24.90 -7.83 25.22
CA VAL A 16 -25.51 -9.01 24.61
C VAL A 16 -24.85 -10.27 25.16
N ASP A 17 -25.66 -11.29 25.45
CA ASP A 17 -25.20 -12.51 26.14
C ASP A 17 -24.16 -13.31 25.35
N ASN A 18 -24.23 -13.31 24.02
CA ASN A 18 -23.24 -13.93 23.13
C ASN A 18 -23.24 -13.32 21.71
N GLU A 19 -22.17 -13.57 20.95
CA GLU A 19 -22.05 -13.11 19.55
C GLU A 19 -23.12 -13.75 18.63
N SER A 20 -23.67 -14.92 18.98
CA SER A 20 -24.70 -15.59 18.20
C SER A 20 -26.01 -14.78 18.15
N ALA A 21 -26.44 -14.20 19.27
CA ALA A 21 -27.61 -13.32 19.32
C ALA A 21 -27.41 -12.03 18.51
N LEU A 22 -26.16 -11.54 18.39
CA LEU A 22 -25.83 -10.42 17.51
C LEU A 22 -25.79 -10.83 16.03
N SER A 23 -25.43 -12.09 15.74
CA SER A 23 -25.21 -12.56 14.37
C SER A 23 -26.48 -12.61 13.52
N GLU A 24 -27.64 -12.68 14.17
CA GLU A 24 -28.96 -12.57 13.53
C GLU A 24 -29.25 -11.17 12.96
N TYR A 25 -28.60 -10.14 13.52
CA TYR A 25 -28.84 -8.74 13.16
C TYR A 25 -27.61 -8.07 12.52
N ILE A 26 -26.41 -8.61 12.75
CA ILE A 26 -25.13 -8.05 12.29
C ILE A 26 -24.27 -9.17 11.71
N PRO A 27 -23.88 -9.10 10.43
CA PRO A 27 -22.96 -10.07 9.84
C PRO A 27 -21.56 -9.93 10.47
N PHE A 28 -21.00 -11.06 10.90
CA PHE A 28 -19.62 -11.17 11.37
C PHE A 28 -18.72 -11.70 10.26
N ALA A 29 -17.53 -11.10 10.14
CA ALA A 29 -16.53 -11.55 9.19
C ALA A 29 -15.78 -12.80 9.70
N THR A 30 -15.56 -13.76 8.81
CA THR A 30 -14.68 -14.90 9.09
C THR A 30 -13.24 -14.41 9.13
N THR A 31 -12.54 -14.60 10.25
CA THR A 31 -11.14 -14.19 10.37
C THR A 31 -10.22 -15.26 9.82
N ARG A 32 -9.37 -14.91 8.85
CA ARG A 32 -8.37 -15.82 8.26
C ARG A 32 -6.97 -15.28 8.47
N ILE A 33 -6.07 -16.14 8.93
CA ILE A 33 -4.65 -15.83 9.06
C ILE A 33 -3.93 -16.50 7.90
N VAL A 34 -3.34 -15.69 7.03
CA VAL A 34 -2.60 -16.18 5.87
C VAL A 34 -1.13 -15.96 6.12
N GLN A 35 -0.39 -17.07 6.18
CA GLN A 35 1.04 -17.05 6.45
C GLN A 35 1.84 -17.06 5.15
N TYR A 36 2.84 -16.19 5.06
CA TYR A 36 3.83 -16.23 3.98
C TYR A 36 5.23 -16.51 4.55
N ASP A 37 6.01 -17.27 3.79
CA ASP A 37 7.42 -17.48 4.10
C ASP A 37 8.24 -16.27 3.69
N ASP A 38 9.30 -16.01 4.44
CA ASP A 38 10.28 -14.99 4.09
C ASP A 38 11.38 -15.57 3.21
N TYR A 39 11.00 -16.31 2.17
CA TYR A 39 12.00 -16.83 1.23
C TYR A 39 12.65 -15.64 0.53
N ILE A 40 13.93 -15.51 0.86
CA ILE A 40 14.90 -14.53 0.45
C ILE A 40 14.90 -14.48 -1.08
N ILE A 41 14.59 -13.32 -1.67
CA ILE A 41 15.11 -12.94 -3.00
C ILE A 41 16.57 -13.42 -2.99
N PRO A 42 17.02 -14.33 -3.87
CA PRO A 42 18.35 -14.95 -3.77
C PRO A 42 19.37 -13.91 -3.33
N SER A 43 20.00 -14.10 -2.16
CA SER A 43 20.67 -13.03 -1.41
C SER A 43 21.66 -12.22 -2.25
N ASN A 44 22.26 -12.86 -3.26
CA ASN A 44 23.12 -12.25 -4.26
C ASN A 44 22.41 -11.16 -5.11
N SER A 45 21.18 -11.43 -5.57
CA SER A 45 20.38 -10.47 -6.34
C SER A 45 19.95 -9.27 -5.50
N HIS A 46 19.52 -9.50 -4.25
CA HIS A 46 19.12 -8.40 -3.37
C HIS A 46 20.30 -7.48 -3.01
N ASN A 47 21.47 -8.06 -2.70
CA ASN A 47 22.69 -7.30 -2.42
C ASN A 47 23.16 -6.52 -3.64
N HIS A 48 23.05 -7.10 -4.84
CA HIS A 48 23.42 -6.42 -6.07
C HIS A 48 22.53 -5.21 -6.35
N ILE A 49 21.21 -5.36 -6.17
CA ILE A 49 20.24 -4.26 -6.38
C ILE A 49 20.47 -3.15 -5.35
N LYS A 50 20.66 -3.51 -4.07
CA LYS A 50 20.99 -2.53 -3.03
C LYS A 50 22.26 -1.75 -3.38
N SER A 51 23.34 -2.45 -3.72
CA SER A 51 24.61 -1.82 -4.13
C SER A 51 24.44 -0.91 -5.35
N CYS A 52 23.59 -1.30 -6.31
CA CYS A 52 23.25 -0.46 -7.45
C CYS A 52 22.54 0.84 -7.00
N LEU A 53 21.52 0.73 -6.15
CA LEU A 53 20.78 1.89 -5.62
C LEU A 53 21.67 2.81 -4.78
N ASP A 54 22.58 2.25 -3.97
CA ASP A 54 23.54 3.01 -3.16
C ASP A 54 24.50 3.80 -4.08
N ARG A 55 25.06 3.15 -5.10
CA ARG A 55 25.92 3.79 -6.11
C ARG A 55 25.21 4.91 -6.87
N LEU A 56 23.95 4.70 -7.25
CA LEU A 56 23.14 5.74 -7.91
C LEU A 56 22.90 6.93 -6.98
N GLN A 57 22.62 6.66 -5.70
CA GLN A 57 22.45 7.72 -4.72
C GLN A 57 23.72 8.56 -4.61
N GLU A 58 24.89 7.92 -4.44
CA GLU A 58 26.18 8.61 -4.35
C GLU A 58 26.46 9.45 -5.60
N LYS A 59 26.29 8.87 -6.79
CA LYS A 59 26.44 9.57 -8.08
C LYS A 59 25.61 10.84 -8.14
N HIS A 60 24.33 10.77 -7.82
CA HIS A 60 23.43 11.93 -7.87
C HIS A 60 23.73 12.95 -6.78
N LEU A 61 24.16 12.51 -5.59
CA LEU A 61 24.58 13.43 -4.53
C LEU A 61 25.84 14.22 -4.91
N GLU A 62 26.78 13.63 -5.66
CA GLU A 62 27.94 14.37 -6.19
C GLU A 62 27.53 15.38 -7.27
N VAL A 63 26.66 15.00 -8.21
CA VAL A 63 26.12 15.93 -9.22
C VAL A 63 25.41 17.11 -8.55
N LEU A 64 24.64 16.87 -7.49
CA LEU A 64 23.98 17.93 -6.71
C LEU A 64 24.97 18.89 -6.04
N LYS A 65 26.10 18.37 -5.53
CA LYS A 65 27.13 19.21 -4.89
C LYS A 65 27.79 20.15 -5.89
N ALA A 66 27.90 19.76 -7.16
CA ALA A 66 28.46 20.59 -8.21
C ALA A 66 27.49 21.67 -8.71
N ASN A 67 26.17 21.40 -8.71
CA ASN A 67 25.19 22.25 -9.41
C ASN A 67 24.29 23.11 -8.51
N LEU A 68 24.05 22.72 -7.25
CA LEU A 68 23.17 23.46 -6.33
C LEU A 68 23.94 24.01 -5.15
N HIS A 69 23.48 25.10 -4.54
CA HIS A 69 24.08 25.70 -3.33
C HIS A 69 23.03 25.94 -2.23
N GLY A 70 23.49 26.19 -1.00
CA GLY A 70 22.65 26.61 0.12
C GLY A 70 21.46 25.69 0.41
N LEU A 71 20.27 26.29 0.54
CA LEU A 71 19.03 25.60 0.90
C LEU A 71 18.58 24.61 -0.18
N SER A 72 18.71 24.95 -1.47
CA SER A 72 18.31 24.08 -2.59
C SER A 72 19.10 22.76 -2.58
N ARG A 73 20.40 22.79 -2.30
CA ARG A 73 21.23 21.58 -2.14
C ARG A 73 20.75 20.71 -0.98
N LYS A 74 20.43 21.34 0.16
CA LYS A 74 19.96 20.62 1.36
C LYS A 74 18.62 19.93 1.10
N ASN A 75 17.70 20.62 0.42
CA ASN A 75 16.38 20.09 0.07
C ASN A 75 16.50 18.95 -0.96
N ALA A 76 17.30 19.13 -2.01
CA ALA A 76 17.56 18.08 -3.01
C ALA A 76 18.16 16.81 -2.37
N LYS A 77 19.18 16.97 -1.53
CA LYS A 77 19.80 15.85 -0.79
C LYS A 77 18.78 15.12 0.09
N LYS A 78 17.91 15.87 0.78
CA LYS A 78 16.84 15.31 1.62
C LYS A 78 15.83 14.53 0.77
N GLY A 79 15.43 15.07 -0.38
CA GLY A 79 14.54 14.42 -1.35
C GLY A 79 15.10 13.10 -1.85
N ILE A 80 16.31 13.11 -2.40
CA ILE A 80 17.01 11.89 -2.88
C ILE A 80 17.16 10.86 -1.76
N SER A 81 17.56 11.29 -0.55
CA SER A 81 17.73 10.36 0.57
C SER A 81 16.43 9.71 1.03
N LYS A 82 15.30 10.43 0.96
CA LYS A 82 13.98 9.90 1.24
C LYS A 82 13.55 8.89 0.18
N LEU A 83 13.72 9.23 -1.10
CA LEU A 83 13.41 8.34 -2.23
C LEU A 83 14.23 7.07 -2.23
N HIS A 84 15.53 7.19 -2.02
CA HIS A 84 16.43 6.06 -1.92
C HIS A 84 15.96 5.06 -0.84
N LYS A 85 15.61 5.54 0.36
CA LYS A 85 15.02 4.71 1.42
C LYS A 85 13.68 4.09 1.02
N ALA A 86 12.88 4.78 0.21
CA ALA A 86 11.62 4.27 -0.30
C ALA A 86 11.84 3.12 -1.30
N PHE A 87 12.77 3.29 -2.25
CA PHE A 87 13.10 2.29 -3.25
C PHE A 87 13.75 1.05 -2.62
N LEU A 88 14.63 1.23 -1.63
CA LEU A 88 15.16 0.12 -0.83
C LEU A 88 14.04 -0.64 -0.10
N TYR A 89 13.11 0.09 0.52
CA TYR A 89 11.95 -0.52 1.15
C TYR A 89 11.11 -1.33 0.15
N CYS A 90 10.77 -0.75 -1.01
CA CYS A 90 9.98 -1.44 -2.04
C CYS A 90 10.71 -2.69 -2.53
N THR A 91 12.01 -2.60 -2.79
CA THR A 91 12.83 -3.73 -3.25
C THR A 91 12.80 -4.87 -2.23
N ALA A 92 12.96 -4.56 -0.94
CA ALA A 92 13.01 -5.57 0.12
C ALA A 92 11.65 -6.16 0.49
N ASN A 93 10.59 -5.35 0.48
CA ASN A 93 9.29 -5.72 1.07
C ASN A 93 8.22 -6.03 0.03
N LEU A 94 8.38 -5.56 -1.21
CA LEU A 94 7.36 -5.67 -2.25
C LEU A 94 7.89 -6.44 -3.47
N GLY A 95 9.14 -6.19 -3.85
CA GLY A 95 9.81 -6.82 -4.98
C GLY A 95 10.38 -5.78 -5.95
N VAL A 96 11.24 -6.23 -6.85
CA VAL A 96 12.00 -5.34 -7.75
C VAL A 96 11.10 -4.60 -8.72
N TRP A 97 10.04 -5.27 -9.21
CA TRP A 97 9.10 -4.64 -10.13
C TRP A 97 8.34 -3.50 -9.47
N LEU A 98 7.88 -3.69 -8.23
CA LEU A 98 7.18 -2.64 -7.48
C LEU A 98 8.11 -1.48 -7.12
N ALA A 99 9.40 -1.74 -6.89
CA ALA A 99 10.40 -0.70 -6.73
C ALA A 99 10.63 0.11 -8.01
N ALA A 100 10.74 -0.57 -9.17
CA ALA A 100 10.82 0.07 -10.47
C ALA A 100 9.57 0.93 -10.74
N LYS A 101 8.37 0.40 -10.47
CA LYS A 101 7.10 1.11 -10.62
C LYS A 101 7.03 2.35 -9.72
N ALA A 102 7.54 2.27 -8.49
CA ALA A 102 7.62 3.44 -7.61
C ALA A 102 8.49 4.56 -8.21
N ALA A 103 9.62 4.19 -8.82
CA ALA A 103 10.54 5.13 -9.47
C ALA A 103 9.93 5.73 -10.75
N GLU A 104 9.26 4.90 -11.57
CA GLU A 104 8.54 5.32 -12.76
C GLU A 104 7.47 6.36 -12.44
N ILE A 105 6.56 6.04 -11.50
CA ILE A 105 5.45 6.93 -11.12
C ILE A 105 6.00 8.25 -10.57
N HIS A 106 7.06 8.21 -9.76
CA HIS A 106 7.72 9.43 -9.31
C HIS A 106 8.30 10.24 -10.48
N SER A 107 8.92 9.59 -11.46
CA SER A 107 9.58 10.28 -12.56
C SER A 107 8.60 10.98 -13.51
N THR A 108 7.42 10.40 -13.74
CA THR A 108 6.46 10.88 -14.75
C THR A 108 5.37 11.79 -14.19
N THR A 109 5.06 11.71 -12.90
CA THR A 109 3.92 12.42 -12.31
C THR A 109 4.29 13.84 -11.89
N ASN A 110 3.76 14.83 -12.61
CA ASN A 110 4.11 16.25 -12.43
C ASN A 110 3.48 16.93 -11.18
N GLU A 111 2.41 16.39 -10.58
CA GLU A 111 1.63 17.15 -9.57
C GLU A 111 1.26 16.41 -8.26
N GLN A 112 1.36 15.08 -8.17
CA GLN A 112 0.79 14.32 -7.03
C GLN A 112 1.79 13.47 -6.24
N PHE A 113 2.92 13.08 -6.85
CA PHE A 113 3.91 12.22 -6.21
C PHE A 113 5.05 13.02 -5.53
N LEU A 114 5.20 14.31 -5.84
CA LEU A 114 6.22 15.17 -5.23
C LEU A 114 5.79 15.73 -3.87
N SER A 115 4.51 16.06 -3.71
CA SER A 115 3.92 16.43 -2.41
C SER A 115 3.96 15.28 -1.40
N PHE A 116 4.08 14.03 -1.87
CA PHE A 116 4.27 12.83 -1.05
C PHE A 116 5.51 12.90 -0.14
N TRP A 117 6.54 13.65 -0.53
CA TRP A 117 7.76 13.82 0.26
C TRP A 117 7.82 15.12 1.07
N GLY A 118 6.76 15.93 1.03
CA GLY A 118 6.37 16.91 2.06
C GLY A 118 6.94 18.31 1.96
N GLU A 119 7.51 18.70 0.82
CA GLU A 119 7.99 20.06 0.61
C GLU A 119 7.70 20.47 -0.83
N GLU A 120 7.14 21.66 -1.02
CA GLU A 120 7.13 22.32 -2.33
C GLU A 120 8.60 22.61 -2.65
N LEU A 121 9.15 21.85 -3.59
CA LEU A 121 10.53 21.99 -4.01
C LEU A 121 10.58 23.08 -5.09
N ASP A 122 11.65 23.88 -5.07
CA ASP A 122 12.00 24.71 -6.22
C ASP A 122 12.06 23.81 -7.47
N LYS A 123 11.52 24.28 -8.61
CA LYS A 123 11.50 23.57 -9.89
C LYS A 123 12.88 23.04 -10.30
N ASN A 124 13.94 23.78 -9.95
CA ASN A 124 15.31 23.32 -10.18
C ASN A 124 15.65 22.08 -9.34
N VAL A 125 15.29 22.08 -8.05
CA VAL A 125 15.48 20.95 -7.15
C VAL A 125 14.66 19.74 -7.58
N GLU A 126 13.42 19.98 -8.00
CA GLU A 126 12.51 18.97 -8.51
C GLU A 126 13.12 18.22 -9.72
N GLY A 127 13.73 18.93 -10.66
CA GLY A 127 14.39 18.33 -11.82
C GLY A 127 15.50 17.34 -11.44
N PHE A 128 16.34 17.67 -10.45
CA PHE A 128 17.38 16.75 -9.97
C PHE A 128 16.81 15.52 -9.27
N VAL A 129 15.80 15.72 -8.42
CA VAL A 129 15.15 14.63 -7.69
C VAL A 129 14.43 13.68 -8.66
N ARG A 130 13.83 14.24 -9.73
CA ARG A 130 13.20 13.47 -10.81
C ARG A 130 14.22 12.66 -11.62
N SER A 131 15.34 13.27 -12.01
CA SER A 131 16.42 12.60 -12.74
C SER A 131 16.99 11.39 -11.97
N TYR A 132 17.09 11.50 -10.64
CA TYR A 132 17.43 10.34 -9.79
C TYR A 132 16.43 9.20 -9.94
N SER A 133 15.13 9.49 -9.85
CA SER A 133 14.08 8.48 -10.02
C SER A 133 14.04 7.88 -11.44
N GLU A 134 14.27 8.69 -12.48
CA GLU A 134 14.37 8.21 -13.87
C GLU A 134 15.51 7.20 -14.04
N GLU A 135 16.69 7.51 -13.47
CA GLU A 135 17.84 6.62 -13.56
C GLU A 135 17.63 5.34 -12.73
N VAL A 136 17.03 5.45 -11.54
CA VAL A 136 16.61 4.28 -10.75
C VAL A 136 15.62 3.40 -11.52
N TYR A 137 14.61 3.99 -12.15
CA TYR A 137 13.64 3.25 -12.95
C TYR A 137 14.31 2.49 -14.09
N ARG A 138 15.21 3.14 -14.83
CA ARG A 138 15.95 2.51 -15.93
C ARG A 138 16.77 1.31 -15.44
N GLU A 139 17.50 1.47 -14.35
CA GLU A 139 18.36 0.41 -13.79
C GLU A 139 17.54 -0.76 -13.23
N LEU A 140 16.46 -0.47 -12.48
CA LEU A 140 15.60 -1.53 -11.94
C LEU A 140 14.81 -2.26 -13.02
N SER A 141 14.46 -1.60 -14.11
CA SER A 141 13.76 -2.23 -15.25
C SER A 141 14.59 -3.32 -15.92
N CYS A 142 15.92 -3.22 -15.89
CA CYS A 142 16.82 -4.25 -16.43
C CYS A 142 16.72 -5.60 -15.68
N PHE A 143 16.23 -5.60 -14.44
CA PHE A 143 16.00 -6.83 -13.69
C PHE A 143 14.69 -7.54 -14.11
N SER A 144 13.79 -6.83 -14.78
CA SER A 144 12.54 -7.39 -15.34
C SER A 144 12.77 -7.89 -16.76
N LYS A 145 13.42 -9.05 -16.90
CA LYS A 145 13.80 -9.63 -18.20
C LYS A 145 12.61 -9.84 -19.16
N ARG A 146 11.42 -10.09 -18.61
CA ARG A 146 10.20 -10.37 -19.38
C ARG A 146 9.46 -9.09 -19.79
N GLY A 147 9.70 -7.97 -19.13
CA GLY A 147 9.01 -6.70 -19.37
C GLY A 147 7.55 -6.65 -18.91
N HIS A 148 6.94 -7.78 -18.53
CA HIS A 148 5.58 -7.89 -18.01
C HIS A 148 5.56 -8.68 -16.69
N ILE A 149 4.52 -8.48 -15.88
CA ILE A 149 4.29 -9.14 -14.60
C ILE A 149 2.86 -9.68 -14.54
N GLY A 150 2.64 -10.77 -13.81
CA GLY A 150 1.30 -11.27 -13.50
C GLY A 150 0.73 -12.29 -14.48
N GLU A 151 1.55 -12.81 -15.40
CA GLU A 151 1.21 -13.99 -16.20
C GLU A 151 1.60 -15.28 -15.47
N ASP A 152 2.83 -15.34 -14.94
CA ASP A 152 3.35 -16.47 -14.16
C ASP A 152 3.91 -15.97 -12.82
N PHE A 153 3.03 -15.97 -11.81
CA PHE A 153 3.36 -15.49 -10.47
C PHE A 153 4.46 -16.30 -9.76
N ALA A 154 4.59 -17.59 -10.06
CA ALA A 154 5.63 -18.43 -9.48
C ALA A 154 7.00 -18.03 -10.03
N ALA A 155 7.05 -17.76 -11.33
CA ALA A 155 8.27 -17.34 -12.00
C ALA A 155 8.60 -15.86 -11.69
N ASP A 156 7.60 -14.98 -11.54
CA ASP A 156 7.76 -13.61 -11.04
C ASP A 156 8.36 -13.59 -9.62
N LEU A 157 7.92 -14.52 -8.76
CA LEU A 157 8.47 -14.71 -7.42
C LEU A 157 9.91 -15.22 -7.46
N GLN A 158 10.21 -16.19 -8.33
CA GLN A 158 11.55 -16.75 -8.52
C GLN A 158 12.55 -15.69 -9.02
N ASP A 159 12.11 -14.82 -9.93
CA ASP A 159 12.91 -13.71 -10.47
C ASP A 159 13.05 -12.54 -9.47
N GLY A 160 12.34 -12.57 -8.34
CA GLY A 160 12.34 -11.51 -7.32
C GLY A 160 11.54 -10.27 -7.74
N LEU A 161 10.72 -10.36 -8.78
CA LEU A 161 9.84 -9.26 -9.22
C LEU A 161 8.77 -8.98 -8.15
N LEU A 162 8.30 -10.03 -7.48
CA LEU A 162 7.40 -10.00 -6.33
C LEU A 162 8.08 -10.62 -5.10
N THR A 163 7.71 -10.14 -3.92
CA THR A 163 7.99 -10.85 -2.66
C THR A 163 6.91 -11.89 -2.37
N PRO A 164 7.19 -12.90 -1.51
CA PRO A 164 6.18 -13.87 -1.09
C PRO A 164 4.92 -13.22 -0.50
N LYS A 165 5.08 -12.10 0.19
CA LYS A 165 3.98 -11.32 0.76
C LYS A 165 3.05 -10.75 -0.32
N VAL A 166 3.61 -10.14 -1.37
CA VAL A 166 2.83 -9.60 -2.48
C VAL A 166 2.21 -10.72 -3.30
N HIS A 167 2.96 -11.78 -3.56
CA HIS A 167 2.45 -13.00 -4.20
C HIS A 167 1.24 -13.55 -3.45
N CYS A 168 1.33 -13.66 -2.12
CA CYS A 168 0.26 -14.15 -1.27
C CYS A 168 -1.00 -13.27 -1.33
N LEU A 169 -0.85 -11.94 -1.33
CA LEU A 169 -1.97 -11.02 -1.53
C LEU A 169 -2.68 -11.29 -2.86
N VAL A 170 -1.91 -11.42 -3.94
CA VAL A 170 -2.45 -11.65 -5.28
C VAL A 170 -3.19 -12.98 -5.37
N GLN A 171 -2.56 -14.07 -4.91
CA GLN A 171 -3.19 -15.39 -4.91
C GLN A 171 -4.52 -15.38 -4.16
N PHE A 172 -4.54 -14.74 -2.98
CA PHE A 172 -5.76 -14.64 -2.19
C PHE A 172 -6.86 -13.83 -2.90
N LEU A 173 -6.51 -12.71 -3.55
CA LEU A 173 -7.48 -11.95 -4.34
C LEU A 173 -8.04 -12.75 -5.52
N LEU A 174 -7.22 -13.60 -6.15
CA LEU A 174 -7.65 -14.44 -7.27
C LEU A 174 -8.67 -15.50 -6.87
N GLU A 175 -8.75 -15.90 -5.59
CA GLU A 175 -9.82 -16.79 -5.11
C GLU A 175 -11.21 -16.16 -5.28
N TYR A 176 -11.30 -14.83 -5.20
CA TYR A 176 -12.55 -14.07 -5.32
C TYR A 176 -12.88 -13.67 -6.76
N ARG A 177 -12.06 -14.05 -7.76
CA ARG A 177 -12.19 -13.59 -9.16
C ARG A 177 -13.53 -13.91 -9.84
N HIS A 178 -14.36 -14.74 -9.22
CA HIS A 178 -15.70 -15.06 -9.69
C HIS A 178 -16.76 -14.04 -9.22
N MET A 179 -16.44 -13.21 -8.23
CA MET A 179 -17.33 -12.19 -7.65
C MET A 179 -17.19 -10.87 -8.41
N GLN A 180 -18.18 -10.56 -9.26
CA GLN A 180 -18.15 -9.35 -10.09
C GLN A 180 -18.37 -8.07 -9.27
N ASP A 181 -19.18 -8.12 -8.22
CA ASP A 181 -19.51 -6.99 -7.35
C ASP A 181 -18.64 -6.93 -6.08
N LEU A 182 -17.40 -7.45 -6.18
CA LEU A 182 -16.46 -7.48 -5.07
C LEU A 182 -16.25 -6.07 -4.48
N ARG A 183 -16.29 -5.99 -3.15
CA ARG A 183 -15.90 -4.81 -2.38
C ARG A 183 -14.79 -5.23 -1.45
N CYS A 184 -13.57 -4.89 -1.83
CA CYS A 184 -12.37 -5.23 -1.10
C CYS A 184 -11.65 -3.98 -0.60
N ILE A 185 -11.18 -4.03 0.64
CA ILE A 185 -10.22 -3.04 1.16
C ILE A 185 -8.94 -3.76 1.55
N VAL A 186 -7.81 -3.28 1.01
CA VAL A 186 -6.47 -3.74 1.37
C VAL A 186 -5.78 -2.65 2.19
N PHE A 187 -5.61 -2.88 3.49
CA PHE A 187 -4.90 -1.98 4.38
C PHE A 187 -3.39 -2.23 4.35
N VAL A 188 -2.63 -1.16 4.12
CA VAL A 188 -1.16 -1.11 4.11
C VAL A 188 -0.65 -0.04 5.07
N GLU A 189 0.61 -0.12 5.49
CA GLU A 189 1.22 0.86 6.40
C GLU A 189 1.70 2.10 5.63
N ARG A 190 2.28 1.90 4.44
CA ARG A 190 2.94 2.96 3.66
C ARG A 190 2.15 3.35 2.43
N VAL A 191 2.13 4.66 2.16
CA VAL A 191 1.49 5.24 0.98
C VAL A 191 2.15 4.77 -0.32
N VAL A 192 3.48 4.70 -0.37
CA VAL A 192 4.18 4.17 -1.56
C VAL A 192 3.67 2.77 -1.90
N THR A 193 3.48 1.90 -0.89
CA THR A 193 2.89 0.56 -1.04
C THR A 193 1.50 0.62 -1.63
N SER A 194 0.64 1.52 -1.16
CA SER A 194 -0.73 1.63 -1.72
C SER A 194 -0.73 2.00 -3.21
N ILE A 195 0.18 2.88 -3.63
CA ILE A 195 0.27 3.36 -5.01
C ILE A 195 0.77 2.24 -5.93
N VAL A 196 1.87 1.57 -5.56
CA VAL A 196 2.44 0.51 -6.40
C VAL A 196 1.59 -0.76 -6.40
N LEU A 197 0.84 -1.04 -5.33
CA LEU A 197 -0.15 -2.12 -5.33
C LEU A 197 -1.35 -1.79 -6.20
N GLU A 198 -1.86 -0.54 -6.24
CA GLU A 198 -2.88 -0.18 -7.24
C GLU A 198 -2.36 -0.48 -8.65
N SER A 199 -1.13 -0.06 -8.96
CA SER A 199 -0.55 -0.29 -10.27
C SER A 199 -0.38 -1.77 -10.60
N LEU A 200 0.11 -2.58 -9.64
CA LEU A 200 0.28 -4.02 -9.84
C LEU A 200 -1.06 -4.68 -10.08
N LEU A 201 -2.02 -4.49 -9.16
CA LEU A 201 -3.32 -5.17 -9.22
C LEU A 201 -4.12 -4.77 -10.46
N SER A 202 -3.96 -3.52 -10.94
CA SER A 202 -4.57 -3.07 -12.20
C SER A 202 -3.93 -3.71 -13.46
N THR A 203 -2.75 -4.32 -13.34
CA THR A 203 -2.03 -4.97 -14.45
C THR A 203 -2.38 -6.45 -14.57
N ILE A 204 -2.97 -7.07 -13.55
CA ILE A 204 -3.24 -8.51 -13.51
C ILE A 204 -4.49 -8.82 -14.34
N ASN A 205 -4.28 -9.33 -15.55
CA ASN A 205 -5.36 -9.71 -16.48
C ASN A 205 -6.28 -10.83 -15.97
N GLN A 206 -5.82 -11.60 -14.98
CA GLN A 206 -6.60 -12.68 -14.36
C GLN A 206 -7.71 -12.16 -13.42
N MET A 207 -7.76 -10.84 -13.16
CA MET A 207 -8.82 -10.20 -12.39
C MET A 207 -9.97 -9.75 -13.32
N PRO A 208 -11.24 -9.99 -12.95
CA PRO A 208 -12.41 -9.84 -13.82
C PRO A 208 -12.86 -8.38 -14.00
N GLY A 209 -12.07 -7.55 -14.70
CA GLY A 209 -12.42 -6.15 -14.95
C GLY A 209 -12.51 -5.30 -13.67
N TRP A 210 -11.95 -5.78 -12.56
CA TRP A 210 -11.94 -5.06 -11.30
C TRP A 210 -11.11 -3.79 -11.43
N ILE A 211 -11.75 -2.69 -11.04
CA ILE A 211 -11.10 -1.39 -10.94
C ILE A 211 -10.50 -1.24 -9.56
N VAL A 212 -9.20 -0.99 -9.51
CA VAL A 212 -8.42 -0.78 -8.29
C VAL A 212 -8.10 0.71 -8.14
N LYS A 213 -8.19 1.23 -6.92
CA LYS A 213 -7.78 2.60 -6.56
C LYS A 213 -7.04 2.63 -5.24
N HIS A 214 -6.13 3.57 -5.06
CA HIS A 214 -5.51 3.82 -3.75
C HIS A 214 -6.13 5.02 -3.03
N ILE A 215 -6.21 4.93 -1.70
CA ILE A 215 -6.53 6.06 -0.82
C ILE A 215 -5.42 6.23 0.23
N ALA A 216 -4.74 7.36 0.20
CA ALA A 216 -3.65 7.71 1.10
C ALA A 216 -3.98 8.95 1.94
N GLY A 217 -3.43 9.00 3.16
CA GLY A 217 -3.82 10.01 4.14
C GLY A 217 -3.26 11.38 3.83
N ASN A 218 -4.04 12.41 4.13
CA ASN A 218 -3.54 13.77 4.28
C ASN A 218 -2.93 13.87 5.67
N ARG A 219 -1.61 13.72 5.78
CA ARG A 219 -0.92 14.37 6.90
C ARG A 219 -0.91 15.86 6.57
N PRO A 220 -1.13 16.77 7.54
CA PRO A 220 -1.20 18.22 7.28
C PRO A 220 0.06 18.82 6.64
N MET A 221 1.15 18.07 6.56
CA MET A 221 2.41 18.45 5.91
C MET A 221 2.68 17.69 4.59
N PHE A 222 1.81 16.73 4.22
CA PHE A 222 1.97 15.83 3.07
C PHE A 222 0.61 15.66 2.39
N HIS A 223 0.29 16.55 1.45
CA HIS A 223 -0.92 16.49 0.64
C HIS A 223 -0.80 15.35 -0.39
N ASN A 224 -1.27 14.15 -0.04
CA ASN A 224 -1.22 12.99 -0.94
C ASN A 224 -2.42 12.95 -1.90
N GLN A 225 -3.62 13.20 -1.36
CA GLN A 225 -4.86 13.24 -2.13
C GLN A 225 -5.80 14.25 -1.51
N SER A 226 -6.47 15.07 -2.34
CA SER A 226 -7.47 16.01 -1.84
C SER A 226 -8.63 15.24 -1.19
N ARG A 227 -9.27 15.84 -0.18
CA ARG A 227 -10.44 15.22 0.46
C ARG A 227 -11.54 14.92 -0.57
N ASN A 228 -11.70 15.80 -1.56
CA ASN A 228 -12.64 15.61 -2.66
C ASN A 228 -12.30 14.35 -3.47
N LYS A 229 -11.02 14.12 -3.79
CA LYS A 229 -10.61 12.91 -4.53
C LYS A 229 -10.86 11.64 -3.73
N GLN A 230 -10.58 11.66 -2.43
CA GLN A 230 -10.87 10.53 -1.55
C GLN A 230 -12.37 10.24 -1.52
N THR A 231 -13.21 11.26 -1.39
CA THR A 231 -14.68 11.12 -1.43
C THR A 231 -15.15 10.56 -2.77
N GLU A 232 -14.63 11.05 -3.89
CA GLU A 232 -14.95 10.56 -5.24
C GLU A 232 -14.65 9.06 -5.38
N ILE A 233 -13.47 8.61 -4.91
CA ILE A 233 -13.10 7.18 -4.93
C ILE A 233 -14.04 6.36 -4.05
N VAL A 234 -14.35 6.85 -2.84
CA VAL A 234 -15.27 6.16 -1.92
C VAL A 234 -16.69 6.08 -2.49
N ASP A 235 -17.17 7.12 -3.16
CA ASP A 235 -18.50 7.11 -3.77
C ASP A 235 -18.55 6.21 -5.01
N ALA A 236 -17.47 6.17 -5.81
CA ALA A 236 -17.31 5.19 -6.88
C ALA A 236 -17.30 3.74 -6.34
N PHE A 237 -16.66 3.51 -5.20
CA PHE A 237 -16.65 2.22 -4.51
C PHE A 237 -18.03 1.83 -3.94
N LYS A 238 -18.78 2.80 -3.42
CA LYS A 238 -20.20 2.58 -3.04
C LYS A 238 -21.05 2.17 -4.23
N GLY A 239 -20.84 2.83 -5.36
CA GLY A 239 -21.57 2.58 -6.61
C GLY A 239 -21.09 1.36 -7.41
N GLY A 240 -20.15 0.56 -6.91
CA GLY A 240 -19.63 -0.63 -7.61
C GLY A 240 -18.73 -0.33 -8.81
N LYS A 241 -18.30 0.93 -9.00
CA LYS A 241 -17.37 1.33 -10.06
C LYS A 241 -15.90 1.10 -9.67
N VAL A 242 -15.62 0.99 -8.38
CA VAL A 242 -14.32 0.60 -7.83
C VAL A 242 -14.55 -0.65 -7.00
N HIS A 243 -13.69 -1.65 -7.17
CA HIS A 243 -13.86 -2.97 -6.56
C HIS A 243 -12.86 -3.21 -5.43
N ILE A 244 -11.65 -2.67 -5.58
CA ILE A 244 -10.59 -2.79 -4.58
C ILE A 244 -10.07 -1.40 -4.24
N ILE A 245 -10.07 -1.06 -2.95
CA ILE A 245 -9.34 0.10 -2.44
C ILE A 245 -8.11 -0.36 -1.67
N VAL A 246 -6.93 0.07 -2.11
CA VAL A 246 -5.69 -0.08 -1.33
C VAL A 246 -5.48 1.17 -0.50
N THR A 247 -5.42 1.08 0.82
CA THR A 247 -5.41 2.27 1.68
C THR A 247 -4.45 2.17 2.85
N THR A 248 -3.93 3.32 3.29
CA THR A 248 -3.33 3.43 4.61
C THR A 248 -4.42 3.54 5.69
N GLN A 249 -4.08 3.97 6.91
CA GLN A 249 -5.04 4.06 8.03
C GLN A 249 -6.17 5.10 7.83
N VAL A 250 -6.25 5.76 6.67
CA VAL A 250 -7.26 6.81 6.37
C VAL A 250 -8.68 6.27 6.39
N LEU A 251 -8.91 5.08 5.85
CA LEU A 251 -10.25 4.49 5.82
C LEU A 251 -10.64 3.84 7.15
N GLU A 252 -9.72 3.82 8.13
CA GLU A 252 -10.06 3.40 9.49
C GLU A 252 -10.98 4.44 10.15
N GLU A 253 -10.82 5.75 9.83
CA GLU A 253 -11.56 6.85 10.47
C GLU A 253 -11.98 7.98 9.51
N GLY A 254 -13.24 8.39 9.59
CA GLY A 254 -13.70 9.67 9.03
C GLY A 254 -14.22 9.66 7.58
N LEU A 255 -14.14 8.55 6.85
CA LEU A 255 -14.86 8.38 5.56
C LEU A 255 -15.99 7.35 5.73
N ASN A 256 -17.16 7.66 5.17
CA ASN A 256 -18.31 6.74 5.17
C ASN A 256 -18.09 5.67 4.10
N VAL A 257 -17.46 4.57 4.48
CA VAL A 257 -17.15 3.43 3.61
C VAL A 257 -18.19 2.33 3.83
N PRO A 258 -18.79 1.75 2.77
CA PRO A 258 -19.79 0.69 2.89
C PRO A 258 -19.19 -0.60 3.47
N GLY A 259 -20.06 -1.53 3.88
CA GLY A 259 -19.64 -2.89 4.23
C GLY A 259 -18.95 -3.57 3.05
N CYS A 260 -17.90 -4.32 3.34
CA CYS A 260 -17.06 -5.00 2.36
C CYS A 260 -17.23 -6.51 2.43
N HIS A 261 -17.09 -7.18 1.28
CA HIS A 261 -16.98 -8.63 1.15
C HIS A 261 -15.63 -9.12 1.70
N LEU A 262 -14.58 -8.32 1.52
CA LEU A 262 -13.23 -8.71 1.87
C LEU A 262 -12.46 -7.53 2.46
N VAL A 263 -11.82 -7.76 3.60
CA VAL A 263 -10.86 -6.80 4.16
C VAL A 263 -9.55 -7.51 4.41
N ILE A 264 -8.49 -7.04 3.79
CA ILE A 264 -7.15 -7.63 3.89
C ILE A 264 -6.23 -6.66 4.63
N ARG A 265 -5.61 -7.12 5.72
CA ARG A 265 -4.45 -6.47 6.33
C ARG A 265 -3.20 -7.00 5.67
N PHE A 266 -2.72 -6.28 4.66
CA PHE A 266 -1.40 -6.53 4.08
C PHE A 266 -0.31 -6.30 5.12
N ASP A 267 -0.45 -5.21 5.89
CA ASP A 267 0.34 -4.97 7.10
C ASP A 267 -0.55 -5.19 8.33
N PRO A 268 -0.12 -6.02 9.30
CA PRO A 268 -0.87 -6.23 10.53
C PRO A 268 -1.15 -4.91 11.28
N PRO A 269 -2.31 -4.78 11.94
CA PRO A 269 -2.64 -3.59 12.71
C PRO A 269 -1.66 -3.38 13.87
N THR A 270 -1.19 -2.14 14.04
CA THR A 270 -0.27 -1.75 15.12
C THR A 270 -0.97 -1.48 16.45
N THR A 271 -2.29 -1.30 16.45
CA THR A 271 -3.09 -1.02 17.64
C THR A 271 -4.39 -1.82 17.64
N GLY A 272 -4.91 -2.11 18.84
CA GLY A 272 -6.22 -2.76 18.99
C GLY A 272 -7.36 -1.96 18.37
N ARG A 273 -7.30 -0.62 18.42
CA ARG A 273 -8.27 0.27 17.76
C ARG A 273 -8.28 0.05 16.25
N SER A 274 -7.10 0.07 15.63
CA SER A 274 -6.92 -0.16 14.20
C SER A 274 -7.48 -1.53 13.81
N PHE A 275 -7.17 -2.59 14.57
CA PHE A 275 -7.73 -3.94 14.36
C PHE A 275 -9.26 -3.96 14.38
N ILE A 276 -9.88 -3.36 15.41
CA ILE A 276 -11.34 -3.33 15.56
C ILE A 276 -12.00 -2.56 14.42
N GLN A 277 -11.44 -1.39 14.05
CA GLN A 277 -11.99 -0.54 13.01
C GLN A 277 -11.89 -1.16 11.62
N SER A 278 -10.74 -1.76 11.27
CA SER A 278 -10.59 -2.45 9.99
C SER A 278 -11.46 -3.70 9.90
N ARG A 279 -11.53 -4.50 10.97
CA ARG A 279 -12.42 -5.68 11.01
C ARG A 279 -13.87 -5.26 10.86
N GLY A 280 -14.24 -4.14 11.48
CA GLY A 280 -15.55 -3.51 11.33
C GLY A 280 -15.88 -3.03 9.92
N ARG A 281 -14.99 -3.15 8.90
CA ARG A 281 -15.34 -2.89 7.50
C ARG A 281 -15.83 -4.15 6.77
N ALA A 282 -15.46 -5.35 7.23
CA ALA A 282 -15.96 -6.60 6.69
C ALA A 282 -17.34 -6.89 7.32
N ARG A 283 -18.40 -6.43 6.66
CA ARG A 283 -19.80 -6.46 7.15
C ARG A 283 -20.79 -6.91 6.07
N MET A 284 -20.32 -7.47 4.97
CA MET A 284 -21.22 -8.14 4.03
C MET A 284 -21.46 -9.58 4.50
N PRO A 285 -22.60 -10.20 4.14
CA PRO A 285 -22.79 -11.63 4.36
C PRO A 285 -21.62 -12.43 3.81
N ASN A 286 -21.17 -13.45 4.56
CA ASN A 286 -20.01 -14.28 4.20
C ASN A 286 -18.72 -13.48 3.94
N SER A 287 -18.55 -12.34 4.61
CA SER A 287 -17.34 -11.53 4.46
C SER A 287 -16.14 -12.14 5.18
N ASP A 288 -14.94 -11.87 4.65
CA ASP A 288 -13.68 -12.33 5.21
C ASP A 288 -12.83 -11.15 5.70
N TYR A 289 -12.22 -11.33 6.88
CA TYR A 289 -11.20 -10.45 7.43
C TYR A 289 -9.86 -11.18 7.49
N VAL A 290 -8.92 -10.77 6.65
CA VAL A 290 -7.69 -11.51 6.37
C VAL A 290 -6.49 -10.78 6.94
N LEU A 291 -5.63 -11.50 7.65
CA LEU A 291 -4.35 -11.00 8.16
C LEU A 291 -3.21 -11.70 7.44
N LEU A 292 -2.41 -10.96 6.67
CA LEU A 292 -1.14 -11.48 6.15
C LEU A 292 -0.07 -11.36 7.23
N VAL A 293 0.45 -12.50 7.67
CA VAL A 293 1.49 -12.57 8.70
C VAL A 293 2.68 -13.37 8.20
N ARG A 294 3.88 -12.94 8.62
CA ARG A 294 5.11 -13.68 8.32
C ARG A 294 5.10 -14.98 9.14
N ARG A 295 5.46 -16.10 8.51
CA ARG A 295 5.65 -17.37 9.23
C ARG A 295 6.90 -17.25 10.12
N HIS A 296 6.72 -17.40 11.43
CA HIS A 296 7.83 -17.58 12.34
C HIS A 296 8.21 -19.06 12.37
N VAL A 297 9.42 -19.37 11.89
CA VAL A 297 10.04 -20.68 12.14
C VAL A 297 10.66 -20.59 13.53
N PHE A 298 10.13 -21.36 14.47
CA PHE A 298 10.71 -21.54 15.81
C PHE A 298 11.93 -22.47 15.75
#